data_AF-A0A534M578-F1
#
_entry.id   AF-A0A534M578-F1
#
_cell.length_a   1.000
_cell.length_b   1.000
_cell.length_c   1.000
_cell.angle_alpha   90.00
_cell.angle_beta   90.00
_cell.angle_gamma   90.00
#
_symmetry.space_group_name_H-M   'P 1'
#
loop_
_entity.id
_entity.type
_entity.pdbx_description
1 polymer ?
#
loop_
_entity_poly.entity_id
_entity_poly.type
_entity_poly.pdbx_seq_one_letter_code
_entity_poly.pdbx_strand_id
1 'polypeptide(L)' 'MTYKAYIDNIKAKTGKDPEYYRALAKEKGLAKHSELLGWLKSDCGLGHGHANAIILYIQNPELAKRKILEDAKKEKAKK' A
#
# COMPACT_ATOMS: atom_id res chain seq x y z
N MET A 1 -5.64 2.43 13.31
CA MET A 1 -5.72 1.59 12.09
C MET A 1 -4.36 1.04 11.79
N THR A 2 -4.32 -0.23 11.38
CA THR A 2 -3.08 -0.94 11.16
C THR A 2 -2.66 -0.91 9.70
N TYR A 3 -1.40 -1.23 9.41
CA TYR A 3 -0.90 -1.25 8.03
C TYR A 3 -1.67 -2.26 7.16
N LYS A 4 -1.97 -3.44 7.71
CA LYS A 4 -2.82 -4.45 7.05
C LYS A 4 -4.21 -3.91 6.75
N ALA A 5 -4.85 -3.21 7.69
CA ALA A 5 -6.17 -2.62 7.48
C ALA A 5 -6.19 -1.57 6.36
N TYR A 6 -5.11 -0.79 6.21
CA TYR A 6 -4.97 0.14 5.07
C TYR A 6 -4.93 -0.61 3.73
N ILE A 7 -4.10 -1.64 3.62
CA ILE A 7 -3.96 -2.43 2.38
C ILE A 7 -5.28 -3.15 2.05
N ASP A 8 -5.93 -3.72 3.05
CA ASP A 8 -7.23 -4.40 2.90
C ASP A 8 -8.33 -3.43 2.43
N ASN A 9 -8.41 -2.24 3.03
CA ASN A 9 -9.35 -1.20 2.60
C ASN A 9 -9.09 -0.74 1.16
N ILE A 10 -7.82 -0.63 0.77
CA ILE A 10 -7.44 -0.29 -0.61
C ILE A 10 -7.96 -1.36 -1.55
N LYS A 11 -7.63 -2.63 -1.28
CA LYS A 11 -8.10 -3.75 -2.09
C LYS A 11 -9.62 -3.84 -2.15
N ALA A 12 -10.31 -3.60 -1.04
CA ALA A 12 -11.76 -3.58 -0.98
C ALA A 12 -12.37 -2.42 -1.79
N LYS A 13 -11.72 -1.25 -1.82
CA LYS A 13 -12.19 -0.07 -2.56
C LYS A 13 -11.87 -0.10 -4.05
N THR A 14 -10.65 -0.51 -4.40
CA THR A 14 -10.13 -0.42 -5.78
C THR A 14 -10.15 -1.77 -6.50
N GLY A 15 -10.34 -2.87 -5.77
CA GLY A 15 -10.22 -4.22 -6.30
C GLY A 15 -8.78 -4.62 -6.67
N LYS A 16 -7.78 -3.78 -6.34
CA LYS A 16 -6.40 -3.96 -6.82
C LYS A 16 -5.44 -4.20 -5.67
N ASP A 17 -4.49 -5.12 -5.91
CA ASP A 17 -3.48 -5.48 -4.94
C ASP A 17 -2.33 -4.46 -4.87
N PRO A 18 -1.65 -4.32 -3.72
CA PRO A 18 -0.46 -3.47 -3.58
C PRO A 18 0.67 -3.84 -4.56
N GLU A 19 0.78 -5.12 -4.93
CA GLU A 19 1.74 -5.58 -5.96
C GLU A 19 1.42 -5.04 -7.35
N TYR A 20 0.14 -4.88 -7.68
CA TYR A 20 -0.29 -4.31 -8.94
C TYR A 20 0.20 -2.86 -9.09
N TYR A 21 0.05 -2.05 -8.03
CA TYR A 21 0.55 -0.68 -8.03
C TYR A 21 2.08 -0.61 -8.12
N ARG A 22 2.79 -1.56 -7.53
CA ARG A 22 4.25 -1.66 -7.64
C ARG A 22 4.71 -1.98 -9.06
N ALA A 23 4.05 -2.92 -9.73
CA ALA A 23 4.35 -3.25 -11.11
C ALA A 23 4.12 -2.03 -12.02
N LEU A 24 2.96 -1.35 -11.87
CA LEU A 24 2.62 -0.14 -12.61
C LEU A 24 3.58 1.02 -12.35
N ALA A 25 3.95 1.25 -11.09
CA ALA A 25 4.92 2.28 -10.75
C ALA A 25 6.27 2.04 -11.43
N LYS A 26 6.71 0.77 -11.45
CA LYS A 26 7.94 0.37 -12.14
C LYS A 26 7.84 0.55 -13.65
N GLU A 27 6.70 0.19 -14.24
CA GLU A 27 6.42 0.35 -15.68
C GLU A 27 6.38 1.83 -16.08
N LYS A 28 5.77 2.69 -15.26
CA LYS A 28 5.75 4.15 -15.46
C LYS A 28 7.07 4.84 -15.14
N GLY A 29 8.03 4.15 -14.53
CA GLY A 29 9.29 4.75 -14.07
C GLY A 29 9.15 5.68 -12.86
N LEU A 30 8.09 5.52 -12.06
CA LEU A 30 7.82 6.34 -10.88
C LEU A 30 8.70 5.91 -9.70
N ALA A 31 9.72 6.71 -9.40
CA ALA A 31 10.63 6.46 -8.27
C ALA A 31 10.40 7.41 -7.09
N LYS A 32 9.95 8.65 -7.34
CA LYS A 32 9.81 9.66 -6.28
C LYS A 32 8.51 9.46 -5.51
N HIS A 33 8.61 9.65 -4.20
CA HIS A 33 7.47 9.61 -3.29
C HIS A 33 6.35 10.57 -3.73
N SER A 34 6.67 11.82 -4.06
CA SER A 34 5.68 12.82 -4.47
C SER A 34 4.95 12.45 -5.76
N GLU A 35 5.66 11.86 -6.74
CA GLU A 35 5.04 11.43 -8.00
C GLU A 35 4.10 10.26 -7.79
N LEU A 36 4.54 9.26 -7.01
CA LEU A 36 3.68 8.13 -6.62
C LEU A 36 2.46 8.61 -5.83
N LEU A 37 2.64 9.56 -4.91
CA LEU A 37 1.55 10.11 -4.10
C LEU A 37 0.51 10.84 -4.96
N GLY A 38 0.97 11.64 -5.93
CA GLY A 38 0.10 12.30 -6.90
C GLY A 38 -0.65 11.29 -7.76
N TRP A 39 0.07 10.31 -8.31
CA TRP A 39 -0.52 9.25 -9.13
C TRP A 39 -1.56 8.42 -8.35
N LEU A 40 -1.25 7.96 -7.14
CA LEU A 40 -2.18 7.16 -6.33
C LEU A 40 -3.41 7.96 -5.89
N LYS A 41 -3.27 9.27 -5.69
CA LYS A 41 -4.42 10.16 -5.38
C LYS A 41 -5.31 10.36 -6.60
N SER A 42 -4.72 10.75 -7.74
CA SER A 42 -5.47 11.11 -8.94
C SER A 42 -6.03 9.90 -9.68
N ASP A 43 -5.22 8.85 -9.83
CA ASP A 43 -5.53 7.68 -10.66
C ASP A 43 -6.27 6.60 -9.86
N CYS A 44 -5.91 6.44 -8.58
CA CYS A 44 -6.45 5.39 -7.72
C CYS A 44 -7.43 5.90 -6.65
N GLY A 45 -7.64 7.22 -6.56
CA GLY A 45 -8.53 7.83 -5.56
C GLY A 45 -8.08 7.58 -4.11
N LEU A 46 -6.81 7.27 -3.88
CA LEU A 46 -6.32 6.91 -2.56
C LEU A 46 -6.06 8.15 -1.70
N GLY A 47 -6.68 8.20 -0.53
CA GLY A 47 -6.38 9.22 0.48
C GLY A 47 -4.93 9.16 0.96
N HIS A 48 -4.45 10.22 1.61
CA HIS A 48 -3.03 10.38 1.98
C HIS A 48 -2.44 9.18 2.74
N GLY A 49 -3.16 8.62 3.72
CA GLY A 49 -2.71 7.46 4.48
C GLY A 49 -2.62 6.17 3.65
N HIS A 50 -3.62 5.93 2.79
CA HIS A 50 -3.65 4.78 1.88
C HIS A 50 -2.55 4.87 0.83
N ALA A 51 -2.36 6.06 0.23
CA ALA A 51 -1.31 6.30 -0.74
C ALA A 51 0.07 6.06 -0.12
N ASN A 52 0.34 6.59 1.08
CA ASN A 52 1.61 6.37 1.77
C ASN A 52 1.86 4.89 2.07
N ALA A 53 0.81 4.13 2.42
CA ALA A 53 0.94 2.69 2.64
C ALA A 53 1.38 1.95 1.36
N ILE A 54 0.80 2.29 0.21
CA ILE A 54 1.21 1.73 -1.08
C ILE A 54 2.61 2.17 -1.46
N ILE A 55 2.97 3.45 -1.28
CA ILE A 55 4.31 3.94 -1.60
C ILE A 55 5.37 3.19 -0.80
N LEU A 56 5.12 2.92 0.49
CA LEU A 56 6.00 2.08 1.30
C LEU A 56 6.13 0.67 0.71
N TYR A 57 5.05 0.08 0.19
CA TYR A 57 5.06 -1.23 -0.47
C TYR A 57 5.86 -1.21 -1.77
N ILE A 58 5.76 -0.12 -2.54
CA ILE A 58 6.48 0.05 -3.81
C ILE A 58 7.98 0.18 -3.56
N GLN A 59 8.37 1.05 -2.62
CA GLN A 59 9.77 1.30 -2.28
C GLN A 59 10.41 0.15 -1.50
N ASN A 60 9.69 -0.41 -0.52
CA ASN A 60 10.19 -1.41 0.41
C ASN A 60 9.15 -2.53 0.62
N PRO A 61 8.97 -3.42 -0.37
CA PRO A 61 7.97 -4.49 -0.32
C PRO A 61 8.23 -5.46 0.84
N GLU A 62 9.49 -5.71 1.21
CA GLU A 62 9.82 -6.62 2.32
C GLU A 62 9.36 -6.06 3.67
N LEU A 63 9.66 -4.79 3.93
CA LEU A 63 9.25 -4.12 5.16
C LEU A 63 7.73 -3.99 5.25
N ALA A 64 7.08 -3.72 4.12
CA ALA A 64 5.63 -3.71 4.03
C ALA A 64 5.01 -5.08 4.33
N LYS A 65 5.51 -6.15 3.69
CA LYS A 65 5.07 -7.54 3.97
C LYS A 65 5.28 -7.92 5.44
N ARG A 66 6.42 -7.54 6.02
CA ARG A 66 6.71 -7.75 7.44
C ARG A 66 5.70 -7.04 8.33
N LYS A 67 5.39 -5.77 8.06
CA LYS A 67 4.36 -5.02 8.80
C LYS A 67 2.98 -5.68 8.69
N ILE A 68 2.59 -6.16 7.50
CA ILE A 68 1.30 -6.87 7.32
C ILE A 68 1.28 -8.13 8.19
N LEU A 69 2.37 -8.89 8.21
CA LEU A 69 2.48 -10.13 8.98
C LEU A 69 2.47 -9.87 10.50
N GLU A 70 3.25 -8.89 10.96
CA GLU A 70 3.27 -8.49 12.37
C GLU A 70 1.89 -8.05 12.85
N ASP A 71 1.18 -7.32 12.01
CA ASP A 71 -0.16 -6.88 12.31
C ASP A 71 -1.17 -8.03 12.37
N ALA A 72 -1.10 -8.96 11.40
CA ALA A 72 -1.90 -10.17 11.41
C ALA A 72 -1.65 -11.05 12.65
N LYS A 73 -0.39 -11.12 13.11
CA LYS A 73 -0.04 -11.83 14.36
C LYS A 73 -0.63 -11.14 15.58
N LYS A 74 -0.57 -9.81 15.66
CA LYS A 74 -1.15 -9.04 16.77
C LYS A 74 -2.68 -9.16 16.82
N GLU A 75 -3.37 -9.17 15.68
CA GLU A 75 -4.81 -9.44 15.63
C GLU A 75 -5.15 -10.82 16.20
N LYS A 76 -4.42 -11.86 15.80
CA LYS A 76 -4.65 -13.24 16.27
C LYS A 76 -4.33 -13.43 17.75
N ALA A 77 -3.32 -12.75 18.27
CA ALA A 77 -2.93 -12.85 19.68
C ALA A 77 -3.87 -12.10 20.65
N LYS A 78 -4.74 -11.24 20.12
CA LYS A 78 -5.69 -10.43 20.89
C LYS A 78 -7.11 -11.02 20.87
N LYS A 79 -7.31 -12.14 20.18
CA LYS A 79 -8.56 -12.89 20.05
C LYS A 79 -8.44 -14.20 20.82
#